data_AF-A0A9P5LHQ2-F1
#
_entry.id   AF-A0A9P5LHQ2-F1
#
_cell.length_a   1.000
_cell.length_b   1.000
_cell.length_c   1.000
_cell.angle_alpha   90.00
_cell.angle_beta   90.00
_cell.angle_gamma   90.00
#
_symmetry.space_group_name_H-M   'P 1'
#
loop_
_entity.id
_entity.type
_entity.pdbx_description
1 polymer ?
#
loop_
_entity_poly.entity_id
_entity_poly.type
_entity_poly.pdbx_seq_one_letter_code
_entity_poly.pdbx_strand_id
1 'polypeptide(L)'
;MQIALGRLLPSARNLIREDFLEFLATLARDLPDWWVCEQCVKLHRSRKFDNSKRIADSRCSRTPRSNSYYWMNSESRLCHQHVQLALKYARMDNRKWAYQKYLDAVLAPRHMTTGAKTPGLKYRASYYPKIVKGRFLILGVLRFEKNKNVVSADTIRHMTICMHQYFCVSDLILLERLQALNPQPPLNPTLALSTAIGAGLKNEGVEARGFCPQCPTDFSFRATPNRAALCFWQDLGPEGSPLNLTWRVHVDNTSSADNPIIVCHKEPGSIRSLYESGFGKRV
;
A
#
# COMPACT_ATOMS: atom_id res chain seq x y z
N MET A 1 5.32 34.97 -9.54
CA MET A 1 4.63 33.90 -8.76
C MET A 1 4.70 34.09 -7.24
N GLN A 2 5.83 34.47 -6.63
CA GLN A 2 5.93 34.72 -5.17
C GLN A 2 4.96 35.80 -4.64
N ILE A 3 4.65 36.81 -5.45
CA ILE A 3 3.78 37.94 -5.05
C ILE A 3 2.29 37.53 -4.96
N ALA A 4 1.84 36.60 -5.80
CA ALA A 4 0.44 36.11 -5.78
C ALA A 4 0.18 35.16 -4.59
N LEU A 5 1.18 34.34 -4.25
CA LEU A 5 1.17 33.47 -3.06
C LEU A 5 0.99 34.26 -1.75
N GLY A 6 1.64 35.42 -1.64
CA GLY A 6 1.59 36.26 -0.43
C GLY A 6 0.21 36.88 -0.15
N ARG A 7 -0.64 37.07 -1.17
CA ARG A 7 -1.98 37.66 -1.02
C ARG A 7 -3.10 36.63 -0.79
N LEU A 8 -2.93 35.39 -1.25
CA LEU A 8 -3.93 34.31 -1.09
C LEU A 8 -3.81 33.58 0.26
N LEU A 9 -2.59 33.49 0.82
CA LEU A 9 -2.32 32.79 2.08
C LEU A 9 -3.05 33.38 3.31
N PRO A 10 -3.23 34.71 3.47
CA PRO A 10 -3.96 35.27 4.62
C PRO A 10 -5.46 34.91 4.60
N SER A 11 -6.11 35.00 3.43
CA SER A 11 -7.54 34.70 3.28
C SER A 11 -7.86 33.22 3.40
N ALA A 12 -6.93 32.34 2.98
CA ALA A 12 -7.09 30.88 3.07
C ALA A 12 -6.85 30.31 4.48
N ARG A 13 -6.27 31.08 5.43
CA ARG A 13 -6.04 30.62 6.82
C ARG A 13 -7.33 30.47 7.65
N ASN A 14 -8.43 31.05 7.19
CA ASN A 14 -9.74 30.94 7.83
C ASN A 14 -10.53 29.71 7.34
N LEU A 15 -9.98 28.93 6.41
CA LEU A 15 -10.58 27.67 5.97
C LEU A 15 -10.52 26.64 7.10
N ILE A 16 -11.54 25.77 7.15
CA ILE A 16 -11.44 24.56 7.96
C ILE A 16 -10.25 23.72 7.46
N ARG A 17 -9.68 22.90 8.35
CA ARG A 17 -8.41 22.21 8.12
C ARG A 17 -8.38 21.45 6.79
N GLU A 18 -9.47 20.80 6.45
CA GLU A 18 -9.63 19.97 5.26
C GLU A 18 -9.56 20.80 3.97
N ASP A 19 -10.33 21.89 3.91
CA ASP A 19 -10.33 22.83 2.78
C ASP A 19 -8.95 23.47 2.60
N PHE A 20 -8.26 23.78 3.71
CA PHE A 20 -6.92 24.32 3.63
C PHE A 20 -5.92 23.28 3.09
N LEU A 21 -6.05 21.99 3.44
CA LEU A 21 -5.22 20.92 2.86
C LEU A 21 -5.45 20.76 1.35
N GLU A 22 -6.70 20.83 0.88
CA GLU A 22 -7.02 20.80 -0.56
C GLU A 22 -6.46 22.01 -1.31
N PHE A 23 -6.57 23.21 -0.71
CA PHE A 23 -5.94 24.41 -1.24
C PHE A 23 -4.42 24.26 -1.37
N LEU A 24 -3.75 23.76 -0.32
CA LEU A 24 -2.31 23.49 -0.36
C LEU A 24 -1.95 22.42 -1.39
N ALA A 25 -2.79 21.40 -1.60
CA ALA A 25 -2.56 20.34 -2.58
C ALA A 25 -2.63 20.87 -4.01
N THR A 26 -3.61 21.73 -4.28
CA THR A 26 -3.75 22.46 -5.54
C THR A 26 -2.50 23.30 -5.80
N LEU A 27 -2.03 24.04 -4.79
CA LEU A 27 -0.84 24.86 -4.92
C LEU A 27 0.44 24.01 -5.10
N ALA A 28 0.55 22.89 -4.38
CA ALA A 28 1.70 22.00 -4.49
C ALA A 28 1.82 21.41 -5.89
N ARG A 29 0.72 21.13 -6.57
CA ARG A 29 0.69 20.52 -7.91
C ARG A 29 1.61 21.22 -8.91
N ASP A 30 1.65 22.55 -8.88
CA ASP A 30 2.45 23.37 -9.80
C ASP A 30 3.85 23.72 -9.26
N LEU A 31 4.17 23.25 -8.05
CA LEU A 31 5.45 23.42 -7.39
C LEU A 31 6.19 22.06 -7.35
N PRO A 32 7.11 21.78 -8.31
CA PRO A 32 7.77 20.48 -8.48
C PRO A 32 8.40 19.93 -7.20
N ASP A 33 9.17 20.77 -6.52
CA ASP A 33 9.95 20.38 -5.35
C ASP A 33 9.14 20.53 -4.05
N TRP A 34 7.82 20.69 -4.09
CA TRP A 34 7.01 20.90 -2.89
C TRP A 34 5.98 19.81 -2.69
N TRP A 35 5.64 19.49 -1.44
CA TRP A 35 4.63 18.49 -1.09
C TRP A 35 3.81 18.97 0.11
N VAL A 36 2.57 18.48 0.23
CA VAL A 36 1.68 18.84 1.32
C VAL A 36 1.81 17.85 2.45
N CYS A 37 2.06 18.37 3.65
CA CYS A 37 2.03 17.59 4.87
C CYS A 37 0.67 17.71 5.55
N GLU A 38 -0.03 16.59 5.66
CA GLU A 38 -1.31 16.46 6.36
C GLU A 38 -1.22 16.83 7.86
N GLN A 39 -0.05 16.57 8.45
CA GLN A 39 0.15 16.61 9.91
C GLN A 39 0.33 18.04 10.42
N CYS A 40 1.17 18.82 9.75
CA CYS A 40 1.38 20.23 10.11
C CYS A 40 0.56 21.20 9.26
N VAL A 41 -0.15 20.70 8.24
CA VAL A 41 -0.96 21.49 7.30
C VAL A 41 -0.12 22.59 6.62
N LYS A 42 1.03 22.19 6.08
CA LYS A 42 1.98 23.09 5.41
C LYS A 42 2.60 22.46 4.17
N LEU A 43 3.12 23.34 3.30
CA LEU A 43 3.98 22.97 2.20
C LEU A 43 5.42 22.77 2.67
N HIS A 44 6.01 21.66 2.29
CA HIS A 44 7.41 21.34 2.54
C HIS A 44 8.16 21.21 1.22
N ARG A 45 9.38 21.77 1.18
CA ARG A 45 10.27 21.61 0.03
C ARG A 45 11.05 20.30 0.14
N SER A 46 11.03 19.47 -0.89
CA SER A 46 11.93 18.32 -1.05
C SER A 46 13.39 18.81 -1.06
N ARG A 47 14.26 18.16 -0.27
CA ARG A 47 15.71 18.45 -0.38
C ARG A 47 16.23 17.60 -1.53
N LYS A 48 17.14 18.17 -2.33
CA LYS A 48 17.68 17.53 -3.55
C LYS A 48 18.50 16.24 -3.31
N PHE A 49 18.67 15.79 -2.06
CA PHE A 49 19.54 14.65 -1.71
C PHE A 49 19.09 13.96 -0.42
N ASP A 50 17.81 13.59 -0.31
CA ASP A 50 17.49 12.50 0.62
C ASP A 50 18.00 11.22 -0.02
N ASN A 51 19.20 10.79 0.37
CA ASN A 51 19.85 9.61 -0.18
C ASN A 51 18.89 8.42 0.00
N SER A 52 18.57 7.76 -1.12
CA SER A 52 17.65 6.63 -1.27
C SER A 52 17.78 5.48 -0.27
N LYS A 53 18.83 5.47 0.55
CA LYS A 53 19.06 4.50 1.62
C LYS A 53 18.21 4.73 2.87
N ARG A 54 17.63 5.92 3.05
CA ARG A 54 16.69 6.20 4.15
C ARG A 54 15.51 6.99 3.61
N ILE A 55 14.44 6.29 3.26
CA ILE A 55 13.13 6.86 2.84
C ILE A 55 12.41 7.53 4.06
N ALA A 56 13.17 7.91 5.09
CA ALA A 56 12.69 8.24 6.42
C ALA A 56 12.91 9.70 6.82
N ASP A 57 13.56 10.55 6.01
CA ASP A 57 13.76 11.96 6.38
C ASP A 57 12.61 12.85 5.88
N SER A 58 11.38 12.53 6.33
CA SER A 58 10.29 13.49 6.29
C SER A 58 10.57 14.58 7.32
N ARG A 59 11.22 15.68 6.89
CA ARG A 59 11.58 16.85 7.73
C ARG A 59 10.39 17.61 8.34
N CYS A 60 9.19 17.04 8.36
CA CYS A 60 8.16 17.51 9.26
C CYS A 60 8.48 16.91 10.65
N SER A 61 8.95 17.72 11.59
CA SER A 61 9.21 17.29 12.98
C SER A 61 7.96 16.72 13.68
N ARG A 62 6.79 16.87 13.06
CA ARG A 62 5.48 16.41 13.50
C ARG A 62 4.91 15.28 12.65
N THR A 63 5.64 14.63 11.75
CA THR A 63 5.13 13.40 11.10
C THR A 63 5.24 12.24 12.08
N PRO A 64 4.16 11.81 12.76
CA PRO A 64 4.18 10.58 13.54
C PRO A 64 4.48 9.40 12.62
N ARG A 65 5.11 8.37 13.18
CA ARG A 65 5.39 7.11 12.47
C ARG A 65 4.12 6.44 11.93
N SER A 66 2.95 6.79 12.45
CA SER A 66 1.62 6.22 12.17
C SER A 66 1.07 6.49 10.78
N ASN A 67 1.48 7.55 10.07
CA ASN A 67 0.96 7.85 8.71
C ASN A 67 1.87 7.32 7.58
N SER A 68 2.60 6.24 7.88
CA SER A 68 3.46 5.57 6.90
C SER A 68 2.84 4.25 6.45
N TYR A 69 3.06 3.89 5.18
CA TYR A 69 2.62 2.62 4.64
C TYR A 69 3.46 1.49 5.28
N TYR A 70 2.89 0.82 6.29
CA TYR A 70 3.58 -0.05 7.25
C TYR A 70 4.09 -1.39 6.70
N TRP A 71 3.90 -1.68 5.42
CA TRP A 71 4.30 -2.96 4.82
C TRP A 71 5.79 -3.05 4.48
N MET A 72 6.51 -1.94 4.53
CA MET A 72 7.96 -1.91 4.38
C MET A 72 8.63 -1.73 5.75
N ASN A 73 9.79 -2.38 5.94
CA ASN A 73 10.57 -2.27 7.17
C ASN A 73 10.74 -0.82 7.66
N SER A 74 11.14 -0.67 8.92
CA SER A 74 11.43 0.64 9.54
C SER A 74 12.42 1.49 8.75
N GLU A 75 13.19 0.89 7.84
CA GLU A 75 14.24 1.53 7.03
C GLU A 75 13.75 2.02 5.65
N SER A 76 12.60 1.54 5.15
CA SER A 76 12.06 1.85 3.80
C SER A 76 10.58 2.25 3.82
N ARG A 77 10.16 3.05 4.79
CA ARG A 77 8.77 3.51 4.94
C ARG A 77 8.32 4.37 3.75
N LEU A 78 7.26 3.95 3.06
CA LEU A 78 6.62 4.80 2.05
C LEU A 78 5.57 5.70 2.71
N CYS A 79 5.91 6.97 2.91
CA CYS A 79 4.97 8.01 3.31
C CYS A 79 4.27 8.66 2.10
N HIS A 80 3.13 9.33 2.32
CA HIS A 80 2.38 10.02 1.25
C HIS A 80 3.24 11.03 0.46
N GLN A 81 4.24 11.63 1.10
CA GLN A 81 5.18 12.54 0.42
C GLN A 81 5.84 11.88 -0.80
N HIS A 82 6.17 10.58 -0.72
CA HIS A 82 6.82 9.85 -1.81
C HIS A 82 5.84 9.57 -2.93
N VAL A 83 4.58 9.27 -2.60
CA VAL A 83 3.49 9.10 -3.58
C VAL A 83 3.26 10.42 -4.32
N GLN A 84 3.10 11.53 -3.58
CA GLN A 84 2.94 12.88 -4.15
C GLN A 84 4.10 13.25 -5.08
N LEU A 85 5.34 13.12 -4.61
CA LEU A 85 6.53 13.51 -5.38
C LEU A 85 6.75 12.59 -6.58
N ALA A 86 6.57 11.27 -6.43
CA ALA A 86 6.74 10.34 -7.54
C ALA A 86 5.70 10.58 -8.64
N LEU A 87 4.42 10.75 -8.30
CA LEU A 87 3.39 11.03 -9.31
C LEU A 87 3.63 12.37 -10.00
N LYS A 88 4.04 13.39 -9.26
CA LYS A 88 4.37 14.69 -9.83
C LYS A 88 5.57 14.63 -10.76
N TYR A 89 6.66 14.00 -10.34
CA TYR A 89 7.85 13.86 -11.19
C TYR A 89 7.57 13.02 -12.43
N ALA A 90 6.74 11.98 -12.33
CA ALA A 90 6.30 11.20 -13.47
C ALA A 90 5.44 12.01 -14.45
N ARG A 91 4.50 12.84 -13.95
CA ARG A 91 3.66 13.72 -14.79
C ARG A 91 4.49 14.78 -15.51
N MET A 92 5.45 15.38 -14.81
CA MET A 92 6.18 16.53 -15.34
C MET A 92 7.12 16.18 -16.49
N ASP A 93 7.37 14.89 -16.75
CA ASP A 93 8.21 14.34 -17.83
C ASP A 93 9.44 15.22 -18.14
N ASN A 94 10.08 15.71 -17.09
CA ASN A 94 11.18 16.63 -17.26
C ASN A 94 12.48 15.85 -17.17
N ARG A 95 13.41 16.18 -18.08
CA ARG A 95 14.72 15.53 -18.17
C ARG A 95 15.67 15.96 -17.04
N LYS A 96 15.16 16.43 -15.90
CA LYS A 96 16.02 16.73 -14.76
C LYS A 96 16.47 15.40 -14.16
N TRP A 97 17.77 15.14 -14.29
CA TRP A 97 18.42 13.95 -13.76
C TRP A 97 18.04 13.67 -12.29
N ALA A 98 17.85 14.71 -11.47
CA ALA A 98 17.52 14.57 -10.06
C ALA A 98 16.13 13.98 -9.83
N TYR A 99 15.14 14.31 -10.68
CA TYR A 99 13.79 13.77 -10.56
C TYR A 99 13.73 12.33 -11.05
N GLN A 100 14.42 12.02 -12.15
CA GLN A 100 14.55 10.64 -12.62
C GLN A 100 15.24 9.77 -11.57
N LYS A 101 16.36 10.23 -10.99
CA LYS A 101 17.06 9.52 -9.91
C LYS A 101 16.16 9.26 -8.70
N TYR A 102 15.31 10.22 -8.34
CA TYR A 102 14.35 10.03 -7.25
C TYR A 102 13.26 9.01 -7.60
N LEU A 103 12.69 9.10 -8.81
CA LEU A 103 11.72 8.13 -9.33
C LEU A 103 12.29 6.72 -9.32
N ASP A 104 13.49 6.54 -9.87
CA ASP A 104 14.18 5.25 -9.91
C ASP A 104 14.35 4.68 -8.50
N ALA A 105 14.69 5.51 -7.52
CA ALA A 105 14.84 5.09 -6.12
C ALA A 105 13.50 4.74 -5.44
N VAL A 106 12.44 5.51 -5.67
CA VAL A 106 11.13 5.27 -5.06
C VAL A 106 10.45 4.05 -5.69
N LEU A 107 10.61 3.86 -6.99
CA LEU A 107 10.02 2.76 -7.77
C LEU A 107 10.89 1.51 -7.84
N ALA A 108 12.13 1.55 -7.33
CA ALA A 108 13.00 0.38 -7.24
C ALA A 108 12.33 -0.76 -6.45
N PRO A 109 12.43 -2.01 -6.93
CA PRO A 109 12.02 -3.18 -6.17
C PRO A 109 12.70 -3.23 -4.80
N ARG A 110 11.95 -3.63 -3.77
CA ARG A 110 12.46 -3.83 -2.41
C ARG A 110 12.28 -5.26 -1.99
N HIS A 111 13.34 -5.87 -1.50
CA HIS A 111 13.34 -7.27 -1.06
C HIS A 111 13.66 -7.33 0.43
N MET A 112 12.94 -8.19 1.14
CA MET A 112 13.15 -8.43 2.57
C MET A 112 13.22 -9.92 2.82
N THR A 113 14.27 -10.34 3.49
CA THR A 113 14.38 -11.67 4.10
C THR A 113 14.19 -11.50 5.60
N THR A 114 13.14 -12.10 6.17
CA THR A 114 12.96 -12.07 7.64
C THR A 114 13.28 -13.45 8.21
N GLY A 115 14.16 -13.50 9.20
CA GLY A 115 14.70 -14.75 9.73
C GLY A 115 13.92 -15.44 10.85
N ALA A 116 12.72 -15.00 11.24
CA ALA A 116 12.13 -15.52 12.49
C ALA A 116 10.59 -15.63 12.59
N LYS A 117 9.79 -15.14 11.62
CA LYS A 117 8.33 -15.04 11.82
C LYS A 117 7.54 -16.32 11.50
N THR A 118 8.11 -17.26 10.77
CA THR A 118 7.45 -18.51 10.31
C THR A 118 8.30 -19.73 10.66
N PRO A 119 8.00 -20.44 11.77
CA PRO A 119 8.79 -21.57 12.24
C PRO A 119 8.92 -22.66 11.15
N GLY A 120 10.15 -22.94 10.73
CA GLY A 120 10.43 -24.00 9.78
C GLY A 120 10.14 -23.67 8.31
N LEU A 121 9.86 -22.41 7.95
CA LEU A 121 9.80 -21.93 6.56
C LEU A 121 10.88 -20.89 6.29
N LYS A 122 11.42 -20.89 5.07
CA LYS A 122 12.13 -19.74 4.51
C LYS A 122 11.09 -18.74 4.01
N TYR A 123 11.24 -17.48 4.39
CA TYR A 123 10.31 -16.41 4.03
C TYR A 123 11.04 -15.27 3.31
N ARG A 124 10.45 -14.83 2.19
CA ARG A 124 10.91 -13.66 1.44
C ARG A 124 9.71 -12.79 1.08
N ALA A 125 9.77 -11.52 1.46
CA ALA A 125 8.85 -10.50 0.96
C ALA A 125 9.53 -9.69 -0.15
N SER A 126 8.79 -9.30 -1.17
CA SER A 126 9.25 -8.42 -2.24
C SER A 126 8.16 -7.46 -2.64
N TYR A 127 8.52 -6.20 -2.86
CA TYR A 127 7.60 -5.13 -3.19
C TYR A 127 8.06 -4.44 -4.47
N TYR A 128 7.14 -4.22 -5.39
CA TYR A 128 7.40 -3.67 -6.72
C TYR A 128 6.48 -2.48 -6.96
N PRO A 129 6.87 -1.27 -6.53
CA PRO A 129 6.10 -0.07 -6.78
C PRO A 129 6.11 0.31 -8.27
N LYS A 130 5.03 0.93 -8.73
CA LYS A 130 4.87 1.30 -10.13
C LYS A 130 3.93 2.50 -10.28
N ILE A 131 4.12 3.29 -11.32
CA ILE A 131 3.12 4.29 -11.73
C ILE A 131 2.46 3.83 -13.02
N VAL A 132 1.13 3.73 -13.02
CA VAL A 132 0.34 3.37 -14.20
C VAL A 132 -0.83 4.34 -14.31
N LYS A 133 -0.98 4.99 -15.48
CA LYS A 133 -2.06 5.96 -15.74
C LYS A 133 -2.22 7.01 -14.63
N GLY A 134 -1.11 7.53 -14.12
CA GLY A 134 -1.11 8.57 -13.07
C GLY A 134 -1.48 8.08 -11.67
N ARG A 135 -1.47 6.75 -11.43
CA ARG A 135 -1.75 6.13 -10.13
C ARG A 135 -0.53 5.41 -9.60
N PHE A 136 -0.28 5.50 -8.29
CA PHE A 136 0.83 4.82 -7.64
C PHE A 136 0.36 3.46 -7.13
N LEU A 137 0.91 2.39 -7.70
CA LEU A 137 0.52 1.03 -7.41
C LEU A 137 1.67 0.26 -6.76
N ILE A 138 1.34 -0.76 -5.98
CA ILE A 138 2.33 -1.69 -5.41
C ILE A 138 1.87 -3.12 -5.68
N LEU A 139 2.81 -3.96 -6.14
CA LEU A 139 2.72 -5.40 -6.04
C LEU A 139 3.56 -5.89 -4.87
N GLY A 140 2.95 -6.51 -3.88
CA GLY A 140 3.61 -7.28 -2.83
C GLY A 140 3.62 -8.77 -3.17
N VAL A 141 4.76 -9.43 -3.01
CA VAL A 141 4.94 -10.86 -3.23
C VAL A 141 5.60 -11.48 -2.01
N LEU A 142 4.84 -12.29 -1.28
CA LEU A 142 5.30 -13.00 -0.09
C LEU A 142 5.49 -14.47 -0.46
N ARG A 143 6.73 -14.92 -0.42
CA ARG A 143 7.13 -16.29 -0.77
C ARG A 143 7.51 -17.07 0.47
N PHE A 144 6.96 -18.28 0.54
CA PHE A 144 7.22 -19.27 1.56
C PHE A 144 7.83 -20.48 0.90
N GLU A 145 8.93 -20.97 1.44
CA GLU A 145 9.58 -22.19 0.98
C GLU A 145 9.81 -23.11 2.18
N LYS A 146 9.57 -24.41 1.98
CA LYS A 146 9.86 -25.44 2.97
C LYS A 146 11.33 -25.35 3.40
N ASN A 147 11.55 -25.32 4.70
CA ASN A 147 12.87 -25.45 5.30
C ASN A 147 12.94 -26.70 6.18
N LYS A 148 12.17 -26.69 7.27
CA LYS A 148 11.98 -27.83 8.18
C LYS A 148 10.57 -28.41 8.07
N ASN A 149 9.58 -27.54 7.91
CA ASN A 149 8.17 -27.91 7.89
C ASN A 149 7.57 -27.69 6.50
N VAL A 150 6.57 -28.48 6.15
CA VAL A 150 5.75 -28.26 4.95
C VAL A 150 4.95 -26.96 5.09
N VAL A 151 4.57 -26.38 3.95
CA VAL A 151 3.69 -25.22 3.93
C VAL A 151 2.28 -25.62 4.35
N SER A 152 1.76 -24.94 5.37
CA SER A 152 0.43 -25.15 5.95
C SER A 152 -0.07 -23.85 6.59
N ALA A 153 -1.35 -23.81 6.97
CA ALA A 153 -1.89 -22.70 7.75
C ALA A 153 -1.09 -22.45 9.04
N ASP A 154 -0.72 -23.51 9.76
CA ASP A 154 0.01 -23.44 11.02
C ASP A 154 1.44 -22.92 10.87
N THR A 155 2.09 -23.18 9.74
CA THR A 155 3.45 -22.70 9.50
C THR A 155 3.48 -21.27 8.97
N ILE A 156 2.44 -20.86 8.22
CA ILE A 156 2.22 -19.47 7.78
C ILE A 156 1.82 -18.58 8.99
N ARG A 157 1.01 -19.13 9.92
CA ARG A 157 0.50 -18.51 11.17
C ARG A 157 -0.39 -17.29 10.99
N HIS A 158 0.18 -16.20 10.51
CA HIS A 158 -0.52 -14.92 10.39
C HIS A 158 0.01 -14.10 9.22
N MET A 159 -0.89 -13.43 8.53
CA MET A 159 -0.54 -12.53 7.44
C MET A 159 -1.53 -11.38 7.38
N THR A 160 -1.06 -10.24 6.91
CA THR A 160 -1.92 -9.09 6.65
C THR A 160 -1.45 -8.49 5.33
N ILE A 161 -2.39 -8.08 4.48
CA ILE A 161 -2.06 -7.44 3.19
C ILE A 161 -2.59 -6.00 3.11
N CYS A 162 -3.63 -5.69 3.87
CA CYS A 162 -4.14 -4.35 4.12
C CYS A 162 -4.79 -4.32 5.50
N MET A 163 -5.18 -3.15 6.00
CA MET A 163 -5.78 -3.01 7.33
C MET A 163 -7.13 -3.74 7.49
N HIS A 164 -7.76 -4.10 6.38
CA HIS A 164 -9.05 -4.79 6.32
C HIS A 164 -8.94 -6.31 6.14
N GLN A 165 -7.78 -6.79 5.65
CA GLN A 165 -7.57 -8.20 5.30
C GLN A 165 -6.42 -8.77 6.11
N TYR A 166 -6.80 -9.59 7.07
CA TYR A 166 -5.92 -10.35 7.94
C TYR A 166 -6.21 -11.84 7.79
N PHE A 167 -5.18 -12.64 8.00
CA PHE A 167 -5.23 -14.08 8.08
C PHE A 167 -4.65 -14.50 9.42
N CYS A 168 -5.41 -15.33 10.14
CA CYS A 168 -4.94 -16.14 11.24
C CYS A 168 -5.48 -17.57 11.10
N VAL A 169 -4.77 -18.55 11.65
CA VAL A 169 -5.23 -19.96 11.71
C VAL A 169 -6.63 -20.06 12.34
N SER A 170 -6.93 -19.24 13.36
CA SER A 170 -8.25 -19.20 14.00
C SER A 170 -9.37 -18.84 13.02
N ASP A 171 -9.09 -18.04 11.98
CA ASP A 171 -10.08 -17.66 10.98
C ASP A 171 -10.47 -18.85 10.09
N LEU A 172 -9.52 -19.77 9.81
CA LEU A 172 -9.83 -20.99 9.06
C LEU A 172 -10.73 -21.92 9.87
N ILE A 173 -10.44 -22.09 11.16
CA ILE A 173 -11.28 -22.88 12.07
C ILE A 173 -12.69 -22.30 12.13
N LEU A 174 -12.81 -20.97 12.21
CA LEU A 174 -14.09 -20.27 12.15
C LEU A 174 -14.80 -20.50 10.81
N LEU A 175 -14.11 -20.34 9.68
CA LEU A 175 -14.67 -20.55 8.35
C LEU A 175 -15.21 -21.98 8.17
N GLU A 176 -14.48 -23.00 8.62
CA GLU A 176 -14.92 -24.39 8.54
C GLU A 176 -16.17 -24.65 9.38
N ARG A 177 -16.25 -24.06 10.59
CA ARG A 177 -17.46 -24.12 11.42
C ARG A 177 -18.64 -23.40 10.77
N LEU A 178 -18.41 -22.22 10.19
CA LEU A 178 -19.47 -21.46 9.52
C LEU A 178 -19.98 -22.18 8.27
N GLN A 179 -19.08 -22.79 7.48
CA GLN A 179 -19.45 -23.61 6.31
C GLN A 179 -20.26 -24.86 6.70
N ALA A 180 -19.94 -25.49 7.83
CA ALA A 180 -20.69 -26.63 8.34
C ALA A 180 -22.12 -26.24 8.79
N LEU A 181 -22.30 -25.01 9.31
CA LEU A 181 -23.59 -24.48 9.74
C LEU A 181 -24.43 -23.93 8.57
N ASN A 182 -23.77 -23.33 7.57
CA ASN A 182 -24.42 -22.84 6.36
C ASN A 182 -23.45 -23.02 5.17
N PRO A 183 -23.79 -23.87 4.19
CA PRO A 183 -22.95 -24.10 3.01
C PRO A 183 -22.78 -22.85 2.14
N GLN A 184 -23.67 -21.86 2.29
CA GLN A 184 -23.50 -20.57 1.63
C GLN A 184 -22.39 -19.79 2.36
N PRO A 185 -21.30 -19.42 1.66
CA PRO A 185 -20.19 -18.75 2.30
C PRO A 185 -20.70 -17.42 2.89
N PRO A 186 -20.55 -17.17 4.20
CA PRO A 186 -20.74 -15.82 4.69
C PRO A 186 -19.73 -14.94 3.95
N LEU A 187 -20.25 -14.01 3.16
CA LEU A 187 -19.50 -12.93 2.52
C LEU A 187 -19.00 -11.97 3.61
N ASN A 188 -18.29 -12.48 4.63
CA ASN A 188 -17.66 -11.60 5.58
C ASN A 188 -16.53 -10.88 4.83
N PRO A 189 -16.67 -9.57 4.59
CA PRO A 189 -15.72 -8.82 3.79
C PRO A 189 -14.30 -8.92 4.35
N THR A 190 -14.12 -9.19 5.66
CA THR A 190 -12.81 -9.29 6.32
C THR A 190 -12.14 -10.66 6.21
N LEU A 191 -12.88 -11.70 5.80
CA LEU A 191 -12.38 -13.09 5.70
C LEU A 191 -11.98 -13.51 4.28
N ALA A 192 -11.99 -12.59 3.32
CA ALA A 192 -11.68 -12.91 1.92
C ALA A 192 -10.25 -13.46 1.77
N LEU A 193 -9.27 -12.91 2.51
CA LEU A 193 -7.92 -13.44 2.53
C LEU A 193 -7.84 -14.86 3.10
N SER A 194 -8.46 -15.09 4.26
CA SER A 194 -8.50 -16.42 4.90
C SER A 194 -9.18 -17.46 4.02
N THR A 195 -10.24 -17.07 3.32
CA THR A 195 -10.93 -17.92 2.34
C THR A 195 -10.00 -18.31 1.18
N ALA A 196 -9.29 -17.35 0.59
CA ALA A 196 -8.35 -17.64 -0.49
C ALA A 196 -7.17 -18.49 -0.03
N ILE A 197 -6.63 -18.25 1.18
CA ILE A 197 -5.57 -19.08 1.74
C ILE A 197 -6.05 -20.50 1.98
N GLY A 198 -7.20 -20.68 2.62
CA GLY A 198 -7.80 -22.00 2.84
C GLY A 198 -8.02 -22.75 1.52
N ALA A 199 -8.57 -22.08 0.50
CA ALA A 199 -8.78 -22.66 -0.82
C ALA A 199 -7.46 -23.06 -1.50
N GLY A 200 -6.43 -22.22 -1.45
CA GLY A 200 -5.13 -22.52 -2.07
C GLY A 200 -4.29 -23.55 -1.30
N LEU A 201 -4.54 -23.75 -0.01
CA LEU A 201 -3.98 -24.87 0.77
C LEU A 201 -4.68 -26.19 0.46
N LYS A 202 -6.01 -26.17 0.25
CA LYS A 202 -6.80 -27.38 -0.10
C LYS A 202 -6.59 -27.82 -1.55
N ASN A 203 -6.41 -26.88 -2.47
CA ASN A 203 -6.25 -27.15 -3.91
C ASN A 203 -4.81 -26.88 -4.36
N GLU A 204 -3.93 -27.87 -4.18
CA GLU A 204 -2.51 -27.73 -4.47
C GLU A 204 -2.23 -27.22 -5.90
N GLY A 205 -1.36 -26.22 -6.01
CA GLY A 205 -0.93 -25.62 -7.27
C GLY A 205 -1.95 -24.69 -7.92
N VAL A 206 -3.21 -24.71 -7.48
CA VAL A 206 -4.27 -23.84 -8.01
C VAL A 206 -4.17 -22.45 -7.38
N GLU A 207 -4.34 -21.41 -8.21
CA GLU A 207 -4.38 -20.03 -7.72
C GLU A 207 -5.77 -19.70 -7.19
N ALA A 208 -5.88 -19.48 -5.89
CA ALA A 208 -7.06 -18.90 -5.27
C ALA A 208 -6.95 -17.37 -5.33
N ARG A 209 -8.00 -16.70 -5.81
CA ARG A 209 -8.04 -15.24 -5.97
C ARG A 209 -9.03 -14.62 -4.99
N GLY A 210 -8.79 -13.38 -4.61
CA GLY A 210 -9.72 -12.59 -3.82
C GLY A 210 -9.41 -11.11 -3.94
N PHE A 211 -10.24 -10.31 -3.27
CA PHE A 211 -10.09 -8.87 -3.21
C PHE A 211 -10.60 -8.36 -1.86
N CYS A 212 -10.15 -7.18 -1.46
CA CYS A 212 -10.68 -6.49 -0.31
C CYS A 212 -11.85 -5.60 -0.75
N PRO A 213 -13.06 -5.72 -0.19
CA PRO A 213 -14.18 -4.86 -0.56
C PRO A 213 -14.08 -3.44 0.02
N GLN A 214 -13.22 -3.24 1.03
CA GLN A 214 -13.07 -1.96 1.74
C GLN A 214 -11.94 -1.06 1.23
N CYS A 215 -11.04 -1.58 0.39
CA CYS A 215 -9.93 -0.83 -0.16
C CYS A 215 -9.53 -1.42 -1.52
N PRO A 216 -8.90 -0.64 -2.42
CA PRO A 216 -8.52 -1.14 -3.73
C PRO A 216 -7.28 -2.04 -3.64
N THR A 217 -7.55 -3.27 -3.21
CA THR A 217 -6.58 -4.36 -3.06
C THR A 217 -7.14 -5.61 -3.68
N ASP A 218 -6.44 -6.15 -4.68
CA ASP A 218 -6.63 -7.51 -5.15
C ASP A 218 -5.52 -8.41 -4.59
N PHE A 219 -5.78 -9.70 -4.49
CA PHE A 219 -4.77 -10.67 -4.06
C PHE A 219 -4.98 -12.04 -4.66
N SER A 220 -3.91 -12.83 -4.66
CA SER A 220 -3.97 -14.24 -4.99
C SER A 220 -3.01 -15.06 -4.16
N PHE A 221 -3.42 -16.28 -3.84
CA PHE A 221 -2.65 -17.23 -3.08
C PHE A 221 -2.54 -18.54 -3.84
N ARG A 222 -1.34 -19.10 -3.88
CA ARG A 222 -1.06 -20.42 -4.45
C ARG A 222 -0.12 -21.16 -3.53
N ALA A 223 -0.44 -22.41 -3.19
CA ALA A 223 0.40 -23.23 -2.35
C ALA A 223 0.60 -24.64 -2.91
N THR A 224 1.68 -25.26 -2.48
CA THR A 224 2.02 -26.68 -2.57
C THR A 224 2.73 -27.03 -1.24
N PRO A 225 2.91 -28.30 -0.89
CA PRO A 225 3.58 -28.67 0.37
C PRO A 225 4.99 -28.08 0.54
N ASN A 226 5.66 -27.74 -0.58
CA ASN A 226 7.04 -27.22 -0.57
C ASN A 226 7.15 -25.71 -0.72
N ARG A 227 6.12 -25.03 -1.24
CA ARG A 227 6.17 -23.59 -1.54
C ARG A 227 4.79 -22.96 -1.55
N ALA A 228 4.70 -21.71 -1.12
CA ALA A 228 3.55 -20.86 -1.34
C ALA A 228 3.94 -19.45 -1.77
N ALA A 229 3.03 -18.80 -2.48
CA ALA A 229 3.13 -17.40 -2.84
C ALA A 229 1.80 -16.70 -2.56
N LEU A 230 1.86 -15.62 -1.78
CA LEU A 230 0.79 -14.62 -1.66
C LEU A 230 1.21 -13.40 -2.46
N CYS A 231 0.43 -13.06 -3.49
CA CYS A 231 0.57 -11.83 -4.26
C CYS A 231 -0.56 -10.89 -3.88
N PHE A 232 -0.28 -9.59 -3.76
CA PHE A 232 -1.30 -8.57 -3.59
C PHE A 232 -0.96 -7.32 -4.38
N TRP A 233 -1.99 -6.72 -4.97
CA TRP A 233 -1.91 -5.52 -5.79
C TRP A 233 -2.72 -4.43 -5.14
N GLN A 234 -2.09 -3.28 -4.93
CA GLN A 234 -2.69 -2.18 -4.20
C GLN A 234 -2.57 -0.89 -4.98
N ASP A 235 -3.65 -0.13 -4.95
CA ASP A 235 -3.71 1.22 -5.48
C ASP A 235 -3.62 2.21 -4.33
N LEU A 236 -2.53 2.98 -4.30
CA LEU A 236 -2.28 4.01 -3.30
C LEU A 236 -2.79 5.40 -3.73
N GLY A 237 -3.40 5.48 -4.92
CA GLY A 237 -4.13 6.65 -5.37
C GLY A 237 -3.41 7.48 -6.44
N PRO A 238 -4.10 8.53 -6.93
CA PRO A 238 -3.57 9.48 -7.91
C PRO A 238 -2.76 10.62 -7.26
N GLU A 239 -2.20 11.50 -8.09
CA GLU A 239 -1.60 12.76 -7.61
C GLU A 239 -2.69 13.61 -6.95
N GLY A 240 -2.44 14.09 -5.73
CA GLY A 240 -3.40 14.96 -5.07
C GLY A 240 -3.17 15.15 -3.59
N SER A 241 -4.25 15.57 -2.93
CA SER A 241 -4.31 15.87 -1.51
C SER A 241 -4.05 14.65 -0.64
N PRO A 242 -3.40 14.81 0.54
CA PRO A 242 -3.32 13.75 1.53
C PRO A 242 -4.67 13.27 2.06
N LEU A 243 -5.76 14.02 1.80
CA LEU A 243 -7.12 13.60 2.14
C LEU A 243 -7.70 12.58 1.17
N ASN A 244 -6.98 12.25 0.08
CA ASN A 244 -7.44 11.27 -0.90
C ASN A 244 -7.75 9.94 -0.20
N LEU A 245 -9.01 9.50 -0.32
CA LEU A 245 -9.49 8.31 0.37
C LEU A 245 -8.76 7.03 -0.08
N THR A 246 -8.35 6.95 -1.35
CA THR A 246 -7.56 5.81 -1.86
C THR A 246 -6.21 5.70 -1.17
N TRP A 247 -5.59 6.81 -0.75
CA TRP A 247 -4.40 6.77 0.08
C TRP A 247 -4.73 6.48 1.56
N ARG A 248 -5.69 7.23 2.12
CA ARG A 248 -6.00 7.18 3.56
C ARG A 248 -6.44 5.81 4.04
N VAL A 249 -7.20 5.09 3.21
CA VAL A 249 -7.69 3.74 3.51
C VAL A 249 -6.58 2.71 3.79
N HIS A 250 -5.32 3.04 3.48
CA HIS A 250 -4.16 2.19 3.74
C HIS A 250 -3.30 2.60 4.93
N VAL A 251 -3.48 3.81 5.48
CA VAL A 251 -2.58 4.38 6.51
C VAL A 251 -3.31 4.91 7.73
N ASP A 252 -4.62 5.15 7.64
CA ASP A 252 -5.39 5.69 8.76
C ASP A 252 -5.76 4.55 9.71
N ASN A 253 -4.96 4.39 10.76
CA ASN A 253 -5.24 3.48 11.86
C ASN A 253 -6.09 4.16 12.95
N THR A 254 -6.87 5.19 12.62
CA THR A 254 -7.76 5.83 13.59
C THR A 254 -8.71 4.78 14.13
N SER A 255 -8.36 4.33 15.32
CA SER A 255 -8.99 3.36 16.20
C SER A 255 -10.36 3.81 16.71
N SER A 256 -11.05 4.69 15.99
CA SER A 256 -12.49 4.87 16.14
C SER A 256 -13.15 3.78 15.29
N ALA A 257 -13.41 2.64 15.91
CA ALA A 257 -14.26 1.58 15.34
C ALA A 257 -15.61 2.12 14.80
N ASP A 258 -15.96 3.34 15.20
CA ASP A 258 -17.20 4.04 14.84
C ASP A 258 -17.25 4.56 13.40
N ASN A 259 -16.12 4.76 12.70
CA ASN A 259 -16.11 5.27 11.32
C ASN A 259 -14.88 4.81 10.49
N PRO A 260 -14.84 3.55 10.02
CA PRO A 260 -13.77 3.09 9.14
C PRO A 260 -13.81 3.81 7.79
N ILE A 261 -12.66 4.25 7.29
CA ILE A 261 -12.54 4.74 5.91
C ILE A 261 -12.74 3.56 4.98
N ILE A 262 -13.75 3.64 4.11
CA ILE A 262 -14.06 2.62 3.13
C ILE A 262 -13.97 3.23 1.74
N VAL A 263 -13.11 2.66 0.91
CA VAL A 263 -13.10 2.90 -0.53
C VAL A 263 -13.67 1.64 -1.16
N CYS A 264 -14.97 1.68 -1.44
CA CYS A 264 -15.69 0.51 -1.95
C CYS A 264 -15.06 0.03 -3.26
N HIS A 265 -14.34 -1.09 -3.18
CA HIS A 265 -13.69 -1.74 -4.31
C HIS A 265 -14.64 -2.82 -4.80
N LYS A 266 -15.33 -2.54 -5.91
CA LYS A 266 -16.44 -3.36 -6.40
C LYS A 266 -16.09 -4.32 -7.54
N GLU A 267 -14.93 -4.13 -8.16
CA GLU A 267 -14.54 -4.90 -9.35
C GLU A 267 -13.32 -5.79 -9.03
N PRO A 268 -13.55 -7.07 -8.70
CA PRO A 268 -12.47 -8.00 -8.36
C PRO A 268 -11.47 -8.13 -9.51
N GLY A 269 -10.18 -8.02 -9.20
CA GLY A 269 -9.10 -8.18 -10.19
C GLY A 269 -8.80 -6.92 -11.02
N SER A 270 -9.54 -5.82 -10.85
CA SER A 270 -9.29 -4.58 -11.61
C SER A 270 -7.98 -3.89 -11.23
N ILE A 271 -7.53 -3.98 -9.97
CA ILE A 271 -6.25 -3.40 -9.50
C ILE A 271 -5.08 -4.24 -10.01
N ARG A 272 -5.23 -5.57 -9.99
CA ARG A 272 -4.26 -6.48 -10.64
C ARG A 272 -4.15 -6.16 -12.14
N SER A 273 -5.28 -6.07 -12.83
CA SER A 273 -5.32 -5.78 -14.27
C SER A 273 -4.69 -4.41 -14.57
N LEU A 274 -4.98 -3.40 -13.75
CA LEU A 274 -4.37 -2.09 -13.87
C LEU A 274 -2.84 -2.16 -13.70
N TYR A 275 -2.34 -2.87 -12.69
CA TYR A 275 -0.90 -3.03 -12.47
C TYR A 275 -0.20 -3.72 -13.66
N GLU A 276 -0.81 -4.80 -14.16
CA GLU A 276 -0.31 -5.58 -15.29
C GLU A 276 -0.38 -4.82 -16.62
N SER A 277 -1.34 -3.89 -16.78
CA SER A 277 -1.47 -3.05 -17.98
C SER A 277 -0.35 -2.03 -18.16
N GLY A 278 0.32 -1.63 -17.08
CA GLY A 278 1.54 -0.85 -17.20
C GLY A 278 2.60 -1.73 -17.87
N PHE A 279 3.16 -1.33 -19.01
CA PHE A 279 4.22 -2.11 -19.65
C PHE A 279 5.35 -2.42 -18.66
N GLY A 280 5.69 -3.70 -18.55
CA GLY A 280 6.86 -4.18 -17.82
C GLY A 280 8.00 -4.44 -18.81
N LYS A 281 9.20 -3.95 -18.51
CA LYS A 281 10.35 -4.81 -18.77
C LYS A 281 10.25 -5.93 -17.73
N ARG A 282 9.78 -7.10 -18.18
CA ARG A 282 9.96 -8.35 -17.44
C ARG A 282 11.45 -8.50 -17.16
N VAL A 283 11.81 -8.69 -15.90
CA VAL A 283 13.08 -9.32 -15.50
C VAL A 283 12.75 -10.78 -15.23
#